data_AF-A0A0B4CY11-F1
#
_entry.id   AF-A0A0B4CY11-F1
#
_cell.length_a   1.000
_cell.length_b   1.000
_cell.length_c   1.000
_cell.angle_alpha   90.00
_cell.angle_beta   90.00
_cell.angle_gamma   90.00
#
_symmetry.space_group_name_H-M   'P 1'
#
loop_
_entity.id
_entity.type
_entity.pdbx_description
1 polymer ?
#
loop_
_entity_poly.entity_id
_entity_poly.type
_entity_poly.pdbx_seq_one_letter_code
_entity_poly.pdbx_strand_id
1 'polypeptide(L)'
;MFGSKCQPRIPRRQPRTRADDMQALGTLPRRGQHWITTRIDRQPTRWRWILAGPVAFILSILAMAGLPTVLPAGAGGVNHLVLPVVLFPLLWSSFIVWPVASTALPRVATTYLGLGALLLTLITLSFLT
;
A
#
# COMPACT_ATOMS: atom_id res chain seq x y z
N MET A 1 49.23 27.68 57.57
CA MET A 1 49.10 27.04 56.24
C MET A 1 47.83 26.20 56.22
N PHE A 2 46.71 26.72 55.72
CA PHE A 2 45.49 25.93 55.49
C PHE A 2 45.12 26.06 54.02
N GLY A 3 45.36 24.99 53.26
CA GLY A 3 45.07 24.92 51.84
C GLY A 3 43.58 24.81 51.59
N SER A 4 43.00 25.84 50.96
CA SER A 4 41.63 25.87 50.48
C SER A 4 41.44 24.82 49.38
N LYS A 5 40.68 23.75 49.67
CA LYS A 5 40.31 22.74 48.69
C LYS A 5 39.44 23.36 47.59
N CYS A 6 39.92 23.34 46.36
CA CYS A 6 39.11 23.65 45.17
C CYS A 6 38.00 22.61 45.02
N GLN A 7 36.75 23.04 45.23
CA GLN A 7 35.57 22.22 44.97
C GLN A 7 35.20 22.32 43.48
N PRO A 8 35.01 21.21 42.75
CA PRO A 8 34.63 21.24 41.34
C PRO A 8 33.20 21.78 41.18
N ARG A 9 33.08 22.90 40.47
CA ARG A 9 31.81 23.58 40.20
C ARG A 9 31.05 22.78 39.14
N ILE A 10 30.08 21.96 39.56
CA ILE A 10 29.19 21.22 38.64
C ILE A 10 28.31 22.24 37.88
N PRO A 11 28.36 22.28 36.54
CA PRO A 11 27.53 23.18 35.77
C PRO A 11 26.06 22.77 35.91
N ARG A 12 25.22 23.64 36.46
CA ARG A 12 23.76 23.45 36.47
C ARG A 12 23.26 23.46 35.03
N ARG A 13 22.68 22.35 34.55
CA ARG A 13 21.87 22.37 33.32
C ARG A 13 20.70 23.32 33.55
N GLN A 14 20.62 24.39 32.78
CA GLN A 14 19.45 25.26 32.78
C GLN A 14 18.22 24.48 32.28
N PRO A 15 17.03 24.74 32.84
CA PRO A 15 15.79 24.14 32.34
C PRO A 15 15.56 24.63 30.91
N ARG A 16 15.67 23.71 29.96
CA ARG A 16 15.46 23.96 28.53
C ARG A 16 14.01 24.40 28.34
N THR A 17 13.80 25.60 27.79
CA THR A 17 12.45 26.13 27.56
C THR A 17 11.92 25.64 26.22
N ARG A 18 10.58 25.57 26.08
CA ARG A 18 9.93 25.18 24.82
C ARG A 18 10.34 26.08 23.64
N ALA A 19 10.72 27.32 23.91
CA ALA A 19 11.23 28.26 22.92
C ALA A 19 12.60 27.81 22.37
N ASP A 20 13.46 27.28 23.23
CA ASP A 20 14.78 26.75 22.84
C ASP A 20 14.65 25.50 21.96
N ASP A 21 13.63 24.67 22.20
CA ASP A 21 13.32 23.50 21.36
C ASP A 21 12.79 23.93 19.98
N MET A 22 11.91 24.92 19.93
CA MET A 22 11.41 25.50 18.68
C MET A 22 12.53 26.15 17.87
N GLN A 23 13.47 26.84 18.52
CA GLN A 23 14.65 27.42 17.87
C GLN A 23 15.60 26.33 17.39
N ALA A 24 15.82 25.27 18.17
CA ALA A 24 16.65 24.12 17.77
C ALA A 24 16.08 23.43 16.51
N LEU A 25 14.76 23.26 16.43
CA LEU A 25 14.06 22.74 15.25
C LEU A 25 14.25 23.62 14.00
N GLY A 26 14.28 24.94 14.17
CA GLY A 26 14.52 25.89 13.07
C GLY A 26 15.96 25.91 12.55
N THR A 27 16.93 25.52 13.40
CA THR A 27 18.37 25.50 13.04
C THR A 27 18.86 24.19 12.43
N LEU A 28 18.01 23.16 12.36
CA LEU A 28 18.37 21.90 11.72
C LEU A 28 18.75 22.14 10.25
N PRO A 29 19.89 21.60 9.77
CA PRO A 29 20.31 21.78 8.39
C PRO A 29 19.21 21.26 7.45
N ARG A 30 18.79 22.13 6.52
CA ARG A 30 17.71 21.90 5.53
C ARG A 30 17.81 20.56 4.77
N ARG A 31 19.00 19.95 4.74
CA ARG A 31 19.30 18.61 4.19
C ARG A 31 18.59 17.47 4.94
N GLY A 32 18.30 17.62 6.24
CA GLY A 32 17.60 16.63 7.06
C GLY A 32 16.07 16.74 7.03
N GLN A 33 15.48 17.75 6.39
CA GLN A 33 14.02 17.85 6.24
C GLN A 33 13.53 17.36 4.87
N HIS A 34 14.39 17.39 3.84
CA HIS A 34 14.03 16.96 2.49
C HIS A 34 13.49 15.52 2.46
N TRP A 35 14.13 14.57 3.13
CA TRP A 35 13.72 13.16 3.05
C TRP A 35 12.33 12.89 3.66
N ILE A 36 11.84 13.79 4.54
CA ILE A 36 10.54 13.68 5.18
C ILE A 36 9.44 14.26 4.27
N THR A 37 9.73 15.37 3.58
CA THR A 37 8.74 16.07 2.75
C THR A 37 8.64 15.55 1.32
N THR A 38 9.64 14.82 0.81
CA THR A 38 9.65 14.32 -0.58
C THR A 38 9.14 12.91 -0.78
N ARG A 39 8.46 12.30 0.21
CA ARG A 39 7.76 11.01 0.00
C ARG A 39 6.24 11.10 0.03
N ILE A 40 5.71 12.31 0.08
CA ILE A 40 4.29 12.54 -0.17
C ILE A 40 4.22 13.13 -1.57
N ASP A 41 4.74 12.37 -2.54
CA ASP A 41 4.45 12.65 -3.94
C ASP A 41 2.94 12.56 -4.09
N ARG A 42 2.37 13.72 -4.38
CA ARG A 42 0.95 14.00 -4.57
C ARG A 42 0.48 13.37 -5.88
N GLN A 43 0.70 12.07 -6.07
CA GLN A 43 -0.12 11.31 -7.00
C GLN A 43 -1.57 11.48 -6.53
N PRO A 44 -2.50 11.85 -7.42
CA PRO A 44 -3.84 12.23 -7.02
C PRO A 44 -4.47 11.05 -6.29
N THR A 45 -4.73 11.23 -4.99
CA THR A 45 -5.35 10.24 -4.10
C THR A 45 -6.50 9.50 -4.80
N ARG A 46 -7.26 10.20 -5.66
CA ARG A 46 -8.32 9.67 -6.52
C ARG A 46 -7.94 8.42 -7.33
N TRP A 47 -6.75 8.37 -7.94
CA TRP A 47 -6.33 7.20 -8.72
C TRP A 47 -6.07 5.98 -7.83
N ARG A 48 -5.50 6.18 -6.65
CA ARG A 48 -5.35 5.10 -5.66
C ARG A 48 -6.71 4.59 -5.19
N TRP A 49 -7.67 5.48 -4.97
CA TRP A 49 -9.05 5.10 -4.63
C TRP A 49 -9.76 4.35 -5.76
N ILE A 50 -9.58 4.74 -7.01
CA ILE A 50 -10.20 4.08 -8.15
C ILE A 50 -9.58 2.70 -8.39
N LEU A 51 -8.26 2.58 -8.33
CA LEU A 51 -7.58 1.29 -8.46
C LEU A 51 -7.90 0.34 -7.30
N ALA A 52 -7.87 0.85 -6.05
CA ALA A 52 -8.13 0.03 -4.86
C ALA A 52 -9.62 -0.28 -4.66
N GLY A 53 -10.54 0.53 -5.17
CA GLY A 53 -11.98 0.34 -5.00
C GLY A 53 -12.62 -0.31 -6.23
N PRO A 54 -13.18 0.48 -7.16
CA PRO A 54 -13.98 -0.03 -8.28
C PRO A 54 -13.21 -1.00 -9.18
N VAL A 55 -11.94 -0.72 -9.51
CA VAL A 55 -11.17 -1.59 -10.42
C VAL A 55 -10.86 -2.93 -9.77
N ALA A 56 -10.42 -2.95 -8.51
CA ALA A 56 -10.21 -4.17 -7.73
C ALA A 56 -11.49 -5.01 -7.63
N PHE A 57 -12.64 -4.36 -7.44
CA PHE A 57 -13.94 -5.03 -7.36
C PHE A 57 -14.35 -5.66 -8.69
N ILE A 58 -14.24 -4.92 -9.80
CA ILE A 58 -14.55 -5.42 -11.14
C ILE A 58 -13.66 -6.62 -11.50
N LEU A 59 -12.34 -6.54 -11.24
CA LEU A 59 -11.42 -7.64 -11.49
C LEU A 59 -11.78 -8.90 -10.69
N SER A 60 -12.23 -8.72 -9.45
CA SER A 60 -12.62 -9.84 -8.58
C SER A 60 -13.92 -10.49 -9.05
N ILE A 61 -14.91 -9.70 -9.47
CA ILE A 61 -16.14 -10.22 -10.11
C ILE A 61 -15.81 -10.97 -11.38
N LEU A 62 -14.91 -10.43 -12.21
CA LEU A 62 -14.52 -11.04 -13.46
C LEU A 62 -13.82 -12.38 -13.26
N ALA A 63 -12.95 -12.48 -12.25
CA ALA A 63 -12.36 -13.75 -11.83
C ALA A 63 -13.43 -14.73 -11.33
N MET A 64 -14.39 -14.27 -10.52
CA MET A 64 -15.50 -15.09 -10.03
C MET A 64 -16.39 -15.62 -11.17
N ALA A 65 -16.64 -14.81 -12.20
CA ALA A 65 -17.46 -15.18 -13.35
C ALA A 65 -16.74 -16.14 -14.31
N GLY A 66 -15.41 -16.03 -14.44
CA GLY A 66 -14.63 -16.84 -15.36
C GLY A 66 -14.15 -18.18 -14.82
N LEU A 67 -13.91 -18.31 -13.53
CA LEU A 67 -13.44 -19.58 -12.95
C LEU A 67 -14.40 -20.76 -13.16
N PRO A 68 -15.74 -20.62 -13.02
CA PRO A 68 -16.67 -21.71 -13.25
C PRO A 68 -16.69 -22.24 -14.69
N THR A 69 -16.22 -21.46 -15.68
CA THR A 69 -16.26 -21.86 -17.09
C THR A 69 -15.08 -22.73 -17.47
N VAL A 70 -13.95 -22.59 -16.77
CA VAL A 70 -12.70 -23.32 -17.04
C VAL A 70 -12.58 -24.59 -16.20
N LEU A 71 -13.29 -24.66 -15.07
CA LEU A 71 -13.24 -25.84 -14.21
C LEU A 71 -14.19 -26.95 -14.70
N PRO A 72 -13.73 -28.22 -14.78
CA PRO A 72 -14.58 -29.34 -15.13
C PRO A 72 -15.71 -29.49 -14.11
N ALA A 73 -16.86 -29.99 -14.55
CA ALA A 73 -17.99 -30.25 -13.67
C ALA A 73 -17.55 -31.19 -12.54
N GLY A 74 -17.83 -30.79 -11.29
CA GLY A 74 -17.58 -31.66 -10.15
C GLY A 74 -18.48 -32.89 -10.19
N ALA A 75 -18.16 -33.93 -9.40
CA ALA A 75 -18.90 -35.20 -9.36
C ALA A 75 -20.42 -35.08 -9.13
N GLY A 76 -20.92 -33.92 -8.69
CA GLY A 76 -22.34 -33.60 -8.55
C GLY A 76 -23.00 -32.93 -9.77
N GLY A 77 -22.32 -32.79 -10.91
CA GLY A 77 -22.88 -32.16 -12.12
C GLY A 77 -22.96 -30.63 -12.07
N VAL A 78 -22.42 -29.99 -11.03
CA VAL A 78 -22.35 -28.53 -10.87
C VAL A 78 -20.90 -28.09 -10.98
N ASN A 79 -20.64 -27.01 -11.73
CA ASN A 79 -19.33 -26.38 -11.81
C ASN A 79 -18.86 -25.98 -10.40
N HIS A 80 -17.56 -26.08 -10.11
CA HIS A 80 -17.02 -25.84 -8.78
C HIS A 80 -17.21 -24.37 -8.33
N LEU A 81 -18.35 -24.05 -7.72
CA LEU A 81 -18.73 -22.70 -7.25
C LEU A 81 -17.96 -22.25 -6.00
N VAL A 82 -17.45 -23.21 -5.21
CA VAL A 82 -16.68 -22.93 -3.98
C VAL A 82 -15.40 -22.16 -4.30
N LEU A 83 -14.71 -22.53 -5.37
CA LEU A 83 -13.42 -21.95 -5.74
C LEU A 83 -13.55 -20.46 -6.12
N PRO A 84 -14.48 -20.03 -6.99
CA PRO A 84 -14.77 -18.62 -7.25
C PRO A 84 -15.23 -17.85 -6.01
N VAL A 85 -16.06 -18.45 -5.15
CA VAL A 85 -16.57 -17.80 -3.93
C VAL A 85 -15.44 -17.48 -2.95
N VAL A 86 -14.43 -18.35 -2.83
CA VAL A 86 -13.26 -18.13 -1.97
C VAL A 86 -12.20 -17.25 -2.66
N LEU A 87 -12.02 -17.37 -3.98
CA LEU A 87 -11.08 -16.53 -4.73
C LEU A 87 -11.51 -15.06 -4.79
N PHE A 88 -12.82 -14.80 -4.85
CA PHE A 88 -13.36 -13.44 -4.89
C PHE A 88 -12.82 -12.54 -3.77
N PRO A 89 -13.00 -12.86 -2.47
CA PRO A 89 -12.51 -12.01 -1.39
C PRO A 89 -10.98 -11.97 -1.30
N LEU A 90 -10.28 -13.06 -1.65
CA LEU A 90 -8.81 -13.13 -1.63
C LEU A 90 -8.17 -12.23 -2.70
N LEU A 91 -8.71 -12.26 -3.92
CA LEU A 91 -8.27 -11.39 -5.01
C LEU A 91 -8.59 -9.93 -4.67
N TRP A 92 -9.81 -9.68 -4.20
CA TRP A 92 -10.24 -8.33 -3.82
C TRP A 92 -9.36 -7.72 -2.72
N SER A 93 -9.08 -8.46 -1.63
CA SER A 93 -8.20 -7.97 -0.56
C SER A 93 -6.79 -7.72 -1.07
N SER A 94 -6.27 -8.59 -1.93
CA SER A 94 -4.94 -8.44 -2.51
C SER A 94 -4.85 -7.19 -3.38
N PHE A 95 -5.89 -6.91 -4.18
CA PHE A 95 -5.97 -5.72 -5.02
C PHE A 95 -6.21 -4.41 -4.25
N ILE A 96 -6.72 -4.46 -3.02
CA ILE A 96 -6.80 -3.27 -2.15
C ILE A 96 -5.43 -2.94 -1.56
N VAL A 97 -4.71 -3.95 -1.08
CA VAL A 97 -3.45 -3.75 -0.35
C VAL A 97 -2.31 -3.32 -1.30
N TRP A 98 -2.28 -3.86 -2.52
CA TRP A 98 -1.19 -3.66 -3.47
C TRP A 98 -0.96 -2.19 -3.92
N PRO A 99 -1.98 -1.42 -4.33
CA PRO A 99 -1.83 0.00 -4.70
C PRO A 99 -1.50 0.89 -3.50
N VAL A 100 -1.86 0.45 -2.28
CA VAL A 100 -1.58 1.18 -1.04
C VAL A 100 -0.11 0.99 -0.64
N ALA A 101 0.42 -0.22 -0.77
CA ALA A 101 1.81 -0.56 -0.45
C ALA A 101 2.82 -0.09 -1.52
N SER A 102 2.40 0.04 -2.78
CA SER A 102 3.31 0.39 -3.88
C SER A 102 3.62 1.90 -3.96
N THR A 103 4.89 2.23 -4.24
CA THR A 103 5.32 3.60 -4.57
C THR A 103 5.22 3.91 -6.07
N ALA A 104 5.14 2.88 -6.91
CA ALA A 104 5.07 2.99 -8.36
C ALA A 104 3.67 2.65 -8.91
N LEU A 105 2.75 3.61 -8.84
CA LEU A 105 1.39 3.50 -9.41
C LEU A 105 1.31 2.99 -10.87
N PRO A 106 2.16 3.42 -11.83
CA PRO A 106 2.04 2.95 -13.21
C PRO A 106 2.30 1.45 -13.36
N ARG A 107 3.18 0.86 -12.53
CA ARG A 107 3.39 -0.59 -12.49
C ARG A 107 2.15 -1.34 -12.01
N VAL A 108 1.44 -0.79 -11.02
CA VAL A 108 0.21 -1.40 -10.52
C VAL A 108 -0.88 -1.36 -11.60
N ALA A 109 -1.03 -0.23 -12.29
CA ALA A 109 -2.00 -0.08 -13.37
C ALA A 109 -1.75 -1.06 -14.52
N THR A 110 -0.49 -1.24 -14.97
CA THR A 110 -0.18 -2.21 -16.04
C THR A 110 -0.42 -3.65 -15.59
N THR A 111 -0.15 -3.98 -14.33
CA THR A 111 -0.42 -5.31 -13.78
C THR A 111 -1.93 -5.61 -13.78
N TYR A 112 -2.75 -4.62 -13.41
CA TYR A 112 -4.22 -4.77 -13.37
C TYR A 112 -4.81 -4.89 -14.77
N LEU A 113 -4.31 -4.11 -15.72
CA LEU A 113 -4.69 -4.22 -17.13
C LEU A 113 -4.30 -5.59 -17.69
N GLY A 114 -3.08 -6.06 -17.43
CA GLY A 114 -2.62 -7.38 -17.89
C GLY A 114 -3.46 -8.52 -17.31
N LEU A 115 -3.75 -8.47 -16.00
CA LEU A 115 -4.57 -9.48 -15.33
C LEU A 115 -6.01 -9.45 -15.82
N GLY A 116 -6.60 -8.26 -15.98
CA GLY A 116 -7.96 -8.11 -16.51
C GLY A 116 -8.09 -8.61 -17.94
N ALA A 117 -7.11 -8.28 -18.80
CA ALA A 117 -7.06 -8.78 -20.17
C ALA A 117 -6.90 -10.30 -20.22
N LEU A 118 -6.05 -10.88 -19.35
CA LEU A 118 -5.88 -12.33 -19.24
C LEU A 118 -7.19 -13.01 -18.83
N LEU A 119 -7.86 -12.49 -17.79
CA LEU A 119 -9.15 -13.01 -17.32
C LEU A 119 -10.21 -12.93 -18.43
N LEU A 120 -10.34 -11.79 -19.12
CA LEU A 120 -11.26 -11.63 -20.25
C LEU A 120 -10.96 -12.59 -21.39
N THR A 121 -9.68 -12.76 -21.73
CA THR A 121 -9.25 -13.66 -22.81
C THR A 121 -9.59 -15.11 -22.47
N LEU A 122 -9.31 -15.53 -21.23
CA LEU A 122 -9.61 -16.88 -20.74
C LEU A 122 -11.12 -17.17 -20.79
N ILE A 123 -11.94 -16.21 -20.34
CA ILE A 123 -13.40 -16.29 -20.39
C ILE A 123 -13.88 -16.39 -21.85
N THR A 124 -13.44 -15.48 -22.71
CA THR A 124 -13.86 -15.44 -24.12
C THR A 124 -13.49 -16.73 -24.86
N LEU A 125 -12.29 -17.26 -24.62
CA LEU A 125 -11.85 -18.53 -25.20
C LEU A 125 -12.73 -19.69 -24.72
N SER A 126 -13.06 -19.72 -23.43
CA SER A 126 -13.92 -20.75 -22.83
C SER A 126 -15.35 -20.74 -23.36
N PHE A 127 -15.86 -19.61 -23.87
CA PHE A 127 -17.16 -19.55 -24.54
C PHE A 127 -17.11 -19.96 -26.02
N LEU A 128 -15.92 -19.98 -26.62
CA LEU A 128 -15.72 -20.29 -28.03
C LEU A 128 -15.43 -21.78 -28.27
N THR A 129 -14.91 -22.48 -27.25
CA THR A 129 -14.67 -23.93 -27.21
C THR A 129 -15.85 -24.68 -26.61
#